data_AF-A1BW45-F1
#
_entry.id   AF-A1BW45-F1
#
_cell.length_a   1.000
_cell.length_b   1.000
_cell.length_c   1.000
_cell.angle_alpha   90.00
_cell.angle_beta   90.00
_cell.angle_gamma   90.00
#
_symmetry.space_group_name_H-M   'P 1'
#
loop_
_entity.id
_entity.type
_entity.pdbx_description
1 polymer ?
#
loop_
_entity_poly.entity_id
_entity_poly.type
_entity_poly.pdbx_seq_one_letter_code
_entity_poly.pdbx_strand_id
1 'polypeptide(L)'
;EAKLLTRCQLAKELLRHDFPRSYLSNWVCLVESESGRSTSKSMQLPNQSVSYGLFQINSKNWCRKGRRGGICNIKCEEFLNDEISDDSRCAMQI
;
A
#
# COMPACT_ATOMS: atom_id res chain seq x y z
N GLU A 1 -7.13 -8.74 -9.60
CA GLU A 1 -6.70 -8.27 -10.93
C GLU A 1 -5.67 -7.17 -10.65
N ALA A 2 -5.26 -6.32 -11.59
CA ALA A 2 -4.39 -5.18 -11.27
C ALA A 2 -5.18 -3.88 -11.47
N LYS A 3 -5.56 -3.19 -10.38
CA LYS A 3 -6.31 -1.95 -10.44
C LYS A 3 -5.40 -0.73 -10.47
N LEU A 4 -5.52 0.05 -11.54
CA LEU A 4 -4.94 1.39 -11.64
C LEU A 4 -5.98 2.43 -11.23
N LEU A 5 -5.76 3.10 -10.09
CA LEU A 5 -6.69 4.11 -9.60
C LEU A 5 -6.45 5.45 -10.32
N THR A 6 -7.53 6.12 -10.71
CA THR A 6 -7.45 7.56 -11.01
C THR A 6 -7.18 8.35 -9.74
N ARG A 7 -6.65 9.57 -9.87
CA ARG A 7 -6.38 10.46 -8.72
C ARG A 7 -7.61 10.68 -7.83
N CYS A 8 -8.79 10.88 -8.43
CA CYS A 8 -10.03 11.08 -7.68
C CYS A 8 -10.55 9.80 -7.03
N GLN A 9 -10.41 8.64 -7.69
CA GLN A 9 -10.76 7.35 -7.07
C GLN A 9 -9.86 7.07 -5.87
N LEU A 10 -8.55 7.29 -6.01
CA LEU A 10 -7.60 7.17 -4.90
C LEU A 10 -8.00 8.06 -3.72
N ALA A 11 -8.25 9.36 -3.96
CA ALA A 11 -8.65 10.28 -2.90
C ALA A 11 -9.94 9.84 -2.19
N LYS A 12 -10.92 9.31 -2.95
CA LYS A 12 -12.17 8.78 -2.38
C LYS A 12 -11.93 7.54 -1.52
N GLU A 13 -11.13 6.59 -1.99
CA GLU A 13 -10.82 5.38 -1.22
C GLU A 13 -10.02 5.71 0.05
N LEU A 14 -9.03 6.61 -0.01
CA LEU A 14 -8.31 7.06 1.18
C LEU A 14 -9.26 7.65 2.22
N LEU A 15 -10.20 8.51 1.81
CA LEU A 15 -11.21 9.05 2.73
C LEU A 15 -12.17 7.98 3.27
N ARG A 16 -12.47 6.95 2.47
CA ARG A 16 -13.32 5.81 2.89
C ARG A 16 -12.63 4.94 3.94
N HIS A 17 -11.30 4.95 3.98
CA HIS A 17 -10.46 4.21 4.92
C HIS A 17 -9.85 5.13 6.01
N ASP A 18 -10.56 6.20 6.37
CA ASP A 18 -10.27 7.06 7.53
C ASP A 18 -8.94 7.82 7.47
N PHE A 19 -8.33 7.98 6.28
CA PHE A 19 -7.18 8.86 6.13
C PHE A 19 -7.59 10.32 6.40
N PRO A 20 -6.82 11.07 7.23
CA PRO A 20 -7.19 12.44 7.58
C PRO A 20 -7.28 13.34 6.35
N ARG A 21 -8.42 14.03 6.19
CA ARG A 21 -8.66 14.93 5.07
C ARG A 21 -7.59 16.03 4.96
N SER A 22 -7.04 16.48 6.09
CA SER A 22 -5.95 17.46 6.16
C SER A 22 -4.65 16.99 5.50
N TYR A 23 -4.39 15.67 5.48
CA TYR A 23 -3.19 15.07 4.90
C TYR A 23 -3.47 14.33 3.58
N LEU A 24 -4.70 14.41 3.06
CA LEU A 24 -5.12 13.67 1.87
C LEU A 24 -4.22 13.97 0.66
N SER A 25 -3.83 15.22 0.46
CA SER A 25 -2.92 15.60 -0.62
C SER A 25 -1.55 14.93 -0.51
N ASN A 26 -1.06 14.74 0.71
CA ASN A 26 0.24 14.12 0.97
C ASN A 26 0.16 12.62 0.66
N TRP A 27 -0.91 11.96 1.08
CA TRP A 27 -1.15 10.55 0.76
C TRP A 27 -1.33 10.30 -0.73
N VAL A 28 -2.07 11.16 -1.43
CA VAL A 28 -2.21 11.10 -2.89
C VAL A 28 -0.84 11.27 -3.57
N CYS A 29 -0.05 12.24 -3.14
CA CYS A 29 1.30 12.48 -3.66
C CYS A 29 2.20 11.24 -3.44
N LEU A 30 2.23 10.70 -2.22
CA LEU A 30 3.00 9.51 -1.87
C LEU A 30 2.65 8.35 -2.79
N VAL A 31 1.36 8.02 -2.94
CA VAL A 31 0.92 6.90 -3.77
C VAL A 31 1.24 7.13 -5.26
N GLU A 32 1.10 8.37 -5.76
CA GLU A 32 1.45 8.71 -7.13
C GLU A 32 2.96 8.53 -7.39
N SER A 33 3.81 8.94 -6.45
CA SER A 33 5.27 8.80 -6.56
C SER A 33 5.75 7.35 -6.39
N GLU A 34 5.20 6.63 -5.42
CA GLU A 34 5.67 5.30 -5.04
C GLU A 34 5.15 4.21 -5.99
N SER A 35 3.84 4.18 -6.22
CA SER A 35 3.21 3.09 -6.98
C SER A 35 2.65 3.52 -8.33
N GLY A 36 2.60 4.82 -8.63
CA GLY A 36 1.88 5.32 -9.81
C GLY A 36 0.37 5.05 -9.73
N ARG A 37 -0.17 4.85 -8.51
CA ARG A 37 -1.57 4.47 -8.22
C ARG A 37 -1.96 3.05 -8.64
N SER A 38 -0.98 2.17 -8.85
CA SER A 38 -1.21 0.75 -9.13
C SER A 38 -1.25 -0.06 -7.85
N THR A 39 -2.33 -0.82 -7.62
CA THR A 39 -2.44 -1.71 -6.45
C THR A 39 -1.55 -2.93 -6.55
N SER A 40 -1.15 -3.35 -7.75
CA SER A 40 -0.37 -4.57 -7.97
C SER A 40 1.14 -4.34 -8.11
N LYS A 41 1.64 -3.13 -7.79
CA LYS A 41 3.06 -2.82 -7.96
C LYS A 41 3.89 -3.48 -6.88
N SER A 42 4.96 -4.15 -7.29
CA SER A 42 6.00 -4.64 -6.37
C SER A 42 7.38 -4.23 -6.88
N MET A 43 8.29 -3.96 -5.94
CA MET A 43 9.65 -3.54 -6.25
C MET A 43 10.65 -4.24 -5.34
N GLN A 44 11.59 -4.96 -5.93
CA GLN A 44 12.70 -5.55 -5.19
C GLN A 44 13.79 -4.50 -4.94
N LEU A 45 14.26 -4.42 -3.70
CA LEU A 45 15.27 -3.46 -3.26
C LEU A 45 16.66 -4.11 -3.17
N PRO A 46 17.76 -3.31 -3.17
CA PRO A 46 19.13 -3.83 -3.09
C PRO A 46 19.42 -4.68 -1.84
N ASN A 47 18.70 -4.44 -0.75
CA ASN A 47 18.80 -5.21 0.49
C ASN A 47 17.98 -6.52 0.49
N GLN A 48 17.54 -6.97 -0.70
CA GLN A 48 16.72 -8.17 -0.94
C GLN A 48 15.30 -8.13 -0.35
N SER A 49 14.91 -7.06 0.35
CA SER A 49 13.50 -6.83 0.70
C SER A 49 12.70 -6.42 -0.53
N VAL A 50 11.38 -6.58 -0.45
CA VAL A 50 10.45 -6.18 -1.51
C VAL A 50 9.42 -5.24 -0.91
N SER A 51 9.10 -4.18 -1.65
CA SER A 51 8.00 -3.27 -1.34
C SER A 51 6.77 -3.63 -2.16
N TYR A 52 5.59 -3.57 -1.55
CA TYR A 52 4.34 -4.08 -2.11
C TYR A 52 3.23 -3.03 -2.11
N GLY A 53 2.41 -3.09 -3.15
CA GLY A 53 1.11 -2.46 -3.19
C GLY A 53 1.15 -0.96 -3.38
N LEU A 54 0.00 -0.36 -3.10
CA LEU A 54 -0.27 1.05 -3.36
C LEU A 54 0.67 1.99 -2.60
N PHE A 55 1.04 1.61 -1.37
CA PHE A 55 1.89 2.39 -0.46
C PHE A 55 3.34 1.89 -0.40
N GLN A 56 3.72 0.92 -1.24
CA GLN A 56 5.07 0.32 -1.26
C GLN A 56 5.55 -0.18 0.12
N ILE A 57 4.65 -0.89 0.83
CA ILE A 57 4.89 -1.44 2.17
C ILE A 57 6.00 -2.50 2.12
N ASN A 58 7.02 -2.33 2.95
CA ASN A 58 8.26 -3.11 2.85
C ASN A 58 8.25 -4.43 3.67
N SER A 59 8.66 -5.54 3.05
CA SER A 59 8.71 -6.87 3.67
C SER A 59 9.78 -7.09 4.72
N LYS A 60 10.69 -6.13 4.94
CA LYS A 60 11.71 -6.22 5.99
C LYS A 60 11.05 -6.27 7.37
N ASN A 61 10.06 -5.40 7.59
CA ASN A 61 9.45 -5.21 8.90
C ASN A 61 7.92 -5.41 8.90
N TRP A 62 7.21 -5.04 7.83
CA TRP A 62 5.77 -4.84 7.88
C TRP A 62 4.95 -6.09 7.51
N CYS A 63 5.43 -6.89 6.56
CA CYS A 63 4.79 -8.13 6.11
C CYS A 63 5.82 -9.24 5.87
N ARG A 64 5.36 -10.47 5.60
CA ARG A 64 6.22 -11.59 5.15
C ARG A 64 5.74 -12.20 3.84
N LYS A 65 6.67 -12.58 2.97
CA LYS A 65 6.36 -13.25 1.69
C LYS A 65 5.95 -14.70 1.94
N GLY A 66 4.86 -15.16 1.33
CA GLY A 66 4.35 -16.53 1.39
C GLY A 66 3.72 -16.97 2.73
N ARG A 67 3.86 -16.19 3.81
CA ARG A 67 3.27 -16.48 5.12
C ARG A 67 2.92 -15.20 5.86
N ARG A 68 2.01 -15.28 6.84
CA ARG A 68 1.68 -14.13 7.70
C ARG A 68 2.87 -13.78 8.59
N GLY A 69 3.09 -12.50 8.83
CA GLY A 69 4.08 -12.01 9.78
C GLY A 69 4.40 -10.53 9.58
N GLY A 70 5.47 -10.05 10.23
CA GLY A 70 5.76 -8.62 10.29
C GLY A 70 4.82 -7.89 11.25
N ILE A 71 4.97 -6.56 11.36
CA ILE A 71 4.17 -5.72 12.26
C ILE A 71 2.67 -5.80 11.91
N CYS A 72 2.34 -5.79 10.62
CA CYS A 72 0.94 -5.89 10.16
C CYS A 72 0.40 -7.32 10.19
N ASN A 73 1.22 -8.31 10.58
CA ASN A 73 0.86 -9.73 10.70
C ASN A 73 0.09 -10.28 9.49
N ILE A 74 0.58 -10.00 8.28
CA ILE A 74 -0.08 -10.30 7.01
C ILE A 74 0.92 -10.85 5.98
N LYS A 75 0.40 -11.59 5.00
CA LYS A 75 1.16 -12.00 3.82
C LYS A 75 1.36 -10.78 2.92
N CYS A 76 2.57 -10.54 2.43
CA CYS A 76 2.84 -9.37 1.59
C CYS A 76 2.03 -9.38 0.28
N GLU A 77 1.65 -10.56 -0.19
CA GLU A 77 0.86 -10.73 -1.40
C GLU A 77 -0.58 -10.20 -1.28
N GLU A 78 -1.09 -10.02 -0.05
CA GLU A 78 -2.42 -9.45 0.17
C GLU A 78 -2.45 -7.98 -0.26
N PHE A 79 -1.34 -7.23 -0.09
CA PHE A 79 -1.21 -5.84 -0.56
C PHE A 79 -1.17 -5.68 -2.09
N LEU A 80 -1.27 -6.76 -2.86
CA LEU A 80 -1.28 -6.71 -4.33
C LEU A 80 -2.67 -6.89 -4.92
N ASN A 81 -3.70 -6.99 -4.09
CA ASN A 81 -5.08 -7.17 -4.51
C ASN A 81 -5.77 -5.80 -4.80
N ASP A 82 -7.03 -5.82 -5.21
CA ASP A 82 -7.77 -4.60 -5.59
C ASP A 82 -8.51 -3.91 -4.41
N GLU A 83 -8.64 -4.60 -3.28
CA GLU A 83 -9.16 -4.09 -2.01
C GLU A 83 -8.05 -3.47 -1.16
N ILE A 84 -8.04 -2.15 -1.04
CA ILE A 84 -6.97 -1.47 -0.31
C ILE A 84 -7.18 -1.41 1.22
N SER A 85 -8.07 -2.25 1.77
CA SER A 85 -8.48 -2.15 3.18
C SER A 85 -7.36 -2.55 4.13
N ASP A 86 -6.67 -3.65 3.84
CA ASP A 86 -5.51 -4.11 4.59
C ASP A 86 -4.26 -3.24 4.34
N ASP A 87 -4.04 -2.80 3.09
CA ASP A 87 -3.03 -1.80 2.75
C ASP A 87 -3.18 -0.54 3.60
N SER A 88 -4.39 0.02 3.63
CA SER A 88 -4.73 1.25 4.35
C SER A 88 -4.50 1.10 5.85
N ARG A 89 -4.99 0.00 6.44
CA ARG A 89 -4.78 -0.28 7.88
C ARG A 89 -3.31 -0.42 8.24
N CYS A 90 -2.51 -1.05 7.38
CA CYS A 90 -1.08 -1.21 7.63
C CYS A 90 -0.34 0.13 7.44
N ALA A 91 -0.65 0.89 6.39
CA ALA A 91 -0.04 2.19 6.11
C ALA A 91 -0.28 3.22 7.23
N MET A 92 -1.44 3.19 7.90
CA MET A 92 -1.72 4.04 9.05
C MET A 92 -0.91 3.70 10.32
N GLN A 93 -0.23 2.55 10.36
CA GLN A 93 0.66 2.18 11.47
C GLN A 93 2.13 2.56 11.22
N ILE A 94 2.47 3.03 10.01
CA ILE A 94 3.81 3.47 9.60
C ILE A 94 4.03 4.92 10.04
#